data_AF-A0A1H9VKV7-F1
#
_entry.id   AF-A0A1H9VKV7-F1
#
_cell.length_a   1.000
_cell.length_b   1.000
_cell.length_c   1.000
_cell.angle_alpha   90.00
_cell.angle_beta   90.00
_cell.angle_gamma   90.00
#
_symmetry.space_group_name_H-M   'P 1'
#
loop_
_entity.id
_entity.type
_entity.pdbx_description
1 polymer ?
#
loop_
_entity_poly.entity_id
_entity_poly.type
_entity_poly.pdbx_seq_one_letter_code
_entity_poly.pdbx_strand_id
1 'polypeptide(L)'
;MSSPYPPPPEPQGQPPGQPQGQPGPQGYPGAGYPGPPPAYPGAAPGQMPGQMPGQMPGQMPGQVPAPMPGYAGGMPGMPPAAGAPQPAGPRPASVTTAVRLMWVGAALSLVSALLTPTMGDAMRTQIRDAIATSGSSMDPGTLDGFVTVILAVAVVFGLVEAGLWLLMAWQNGRGRTWARIVATILFALGLLSALSSLAQASVTPLLTILSVAGTIVGGVAVFFLWRKESSAWFEAQSAPRY
;
A
#
# COMPACT_ATOMS: atom_id res chain seq x y z
N MET A 1 14.92 72.21 17.74
CA MET A 1 14.47 71.66 19.04
C MET A 1 13.22 70.83 18.76
N SER A 2 13.38 69.51 18.69
CA SER A 2 12.30 68.55 18.42
C SER A 2 12.51 67.36 19.35
N SER A 3 11.53 67.09 20.21
CA SER A 3 11.60 66.09 21.27
C SER A 3 11.72 64.65 20.76
N PRO A 4 12.49 63.78 21.43
CA PRO A 4 12.53 62.35 21.13
C PRO A 4 11.29 61.62 21.65
N TYR A 5 10.77 60.71 20.83
CA TYR A 5 9.68 59.78 21.16
C TYR A 5 10.10 58.81 22.28
N PRO A 6 9.22 58.46 23.24
CA PRO A 6 9.49 57.41 24.20
C PRO A 6 9.37 56.00 23.57
N PRO A 7 10.17 55.01 24.01
CA PRO A 7 10.06 53.63 23.54
C PRO A 7 8.79 52.94 24.05
N PRO A 8 8.29 51.91 23.33
CA PRO A 8 7.11 51.15 23.74
C PRO A 8 7.37 50.29 25.00
N PRO A 9 6.34 50.02 25.83
CA PRO A 9 6.49 49.22 27.04
C PRO A 9 6.79 47.76 26.74
N GLU A 10 7.72 47.19 27.51
CA GLU A 10 8.13 45.79 27.45
C GLU A 10 6.98 44.84 27.89
N PRO A 11 6.81 43.67 27.24
CA PRO A 11 5.86 42.67 27.69
C PRO A 11 6.27 42.11 29.06
N GLN A 12 5.46 42.41 30.08
CA GLN A 12 5.61 41.85 31.42
C GLN A 12 5.44 40.32 31.37
N GLY A 13 6.41 39.61 31.96
CA GLY A 13 6.46 38.16 31.99
C GLY A 13 5.22 37.53 32.64
N GLN A 14 4.65 36.54 31.95
CA GLN A 14 3.63 35.66 32.51
C GLN A 14 4.26 34.72 33.56
N PRO A 15 3.65 34.57 34.75
CA PRO A 15 4.05 33.52 35.68
C PRO A 15 3.66 32.12 35.15
N PRO A 16 4.38 31.04 35.52
CA PRO A 16 4.06 29.69 35.07
C PRO A 16 2.71 29.22 35.61
N GLY A 17 1.77 28.92 34.70
CA GLY A 17 0.52 28.27 35.02
C GLY A 17 0.74 26.85 35.52
N GLN A 18 0.08 26.52 36.63
CA GLN A 18 0.05 25.18 37.25
C GLN A 18 -0.58 24.13 36.30
N PRO A 19 -0.25 22.83 36.44
CA PRO A 19 -0.88 21.78 35.65
C PRO A 19 -2.34 21.59 36.09
N GLN A 20 -3.30 22.03 35.27
CA GLN A 20 -4.71 21.72 35.46
C GLN A 20 -5.01 20.29 35.03
N GLY A 21 -5.34 19.46 36.02
CA GLY A 21 -6.44 18.49 36.04
C GLY A 21 -6.71 17.66 34.79
N GLN A 22 -6.27 16.41 34.85
CA GLN A 22 -6.66 15.30 33.98
C GLN A 22 -8.20 15.06 34.04
N PRO A 23 -8.95 15.07 32.93
CA PRO A 23 -10.34 14.61 32.94
C PRO A 23 -10.38 13.09 33.09
N GLY A 24 -10.94 12.61 34.19
CA GLY A 24 -11.19 11.18 34.41
C GLY A 24 -12.22 10.61 33.42
N PRO A 25 -12.22 9.29 33.19
CA PRO A 25 -13.17 8.65 32.28
C PRO A 25 -14.60 8.76 32.81
N GLN A 26 -15.45 9.40 32.01
CA GLN A 26 -16.89 9.50 32.22
C GLN A 26 -17.52 8.11 32.11
N GLY A 27 -18.16 7.66 33.19
CA GLY A 27 -18.90 6.41 33.25
C GLY A 27 -20.16 6.48 32.38
N TYR A 28 -20.29 5.52 31.47
CA TYR A 28 -21.53 5.30 30.73
C TYR A 28 -22.49 4.45 31.58
N PRO A 29 -23.78 4.82 31.69
CA PRO A 29 -24.79 4.03 32.38
C PRO A 29 -25.08 2.71 31.64
N GLY A 30 -25.15 1.63 32.41
CA GLY A 30 -25.27 0.26 31.93
C GLY A 30 -26.54 -0.01 31.13
N ALA A 31 -26.36 -0.55 29.94
CA ALA A 31 -27.41 -1.23 29.19
C ALA A 31 -27.58 -2.65 29.76
N GLY A 32 -28.76 -2.94 30.29
CA GLY A 32 -29.11 -4.25 30.83
C GLY A 32 -29.01 -5.35 29.78
N TYR A 33 -28.37 -6.45 30.14
CA TYR A 33 -28.39 -7.69 29.37
C TYR A 33 -29.81 -8.28 29.39
N PRO A 34 -30.39 -8.68 28.24
CA PRO A 34 -31.55 -9.57 28.25
C PRO A 34 -31.11 -10.94 28.79
N GLY A 35 -31.84 -11.45 29.78
CA GLY A 35 -31.62 -12.78 30.35
C GLY A 35 -31.81 -13.92 29.35
N PRO A 36 -31.33 -15.13 29.68
CA PRO A 36 -31.48 -16.30 28.81
C PRO A 36 -32.96 -16.71 28.64
N PRO A 37 -33.34 -17.28 27.48
CA PRO A 37 -34.72 -17.68 27.22
C PRO A 37 -35.16 -18.87 28.10
N PRO A 38 -36.48 -19.02 28.39
CA PRO A 38 -37.00 -20.12 29.20
C PRO A 38 -36.80 -21.48 28.51
N ALA A 39 -36.43 -22.49 29.31
CA ALA A 39 -36.42 -23.87 28.88
C ALA A 39 -37.85 -24.37 28.65
N TYR A 40 -38.14 -24.86 27.44
CA TYR A 40 -39.37 -25.58 27.15
C TYR A 40 -39.32 -26.98 27.79
N PRO A 41 -40.32 -27.40 28.58
CA PRO A 41 -40.46 -28.76 29.03
C PRO A 41 -41.35 -29.56 28.07
N GLY A 42 -40.85 -30.68 27.54
CA GLY A 42 -41.71 -31.68 26.91
C GLY A 42 -41.07 -32.52 25.82
N ALA A 43 -40.52 -33.69 26.19
CA ALA A 43 -40.53 -34.87 25.35
C ALA A 43 -40.51 -36.13 26.24
N ALA A 44 -41.38 -37.08 25.89
CA ALA A 44 -41.89 -38.20 26.69
C ALA A 44 -40.85 -39.27 27.12
N PRO A 45 -41.15 -40.09 28.16
CA PRO A 45 -40.26 -41.12 28.67
C PRO A 45 -40.40 -42.43 27.88
N GLY A 46 -39.34 -42.81 27.17
CA GLY A 46 -39.16 -44.15 26.61
C GLY A 46 -38.42 -45.05 27.59
N GLN A 47 -39.09 -46.10 28.05
CA GLN A 47 -38.57 -47.15 28.92
C GLN A 47 -37.71 -48.14 28.10
N MET A 48 -36.56 -48.56 28.64
CA MET A 48 -36.12 -49.97 28.64
C MET A 48 -34.86 -50.16 29.51
N PRO A 49 -34.89 -51.04 30.53
CA PRO A 49 -33.78 -51.29 31.45
C PRO A 49 -32.96 -52.51 31.01
N GLY A 50 -31.63 -52.41 31.10
CA GLY A 50 -30.71 -53.54 30.90
C GLY A 50 -29.45 -53.34 31.74
N GLN A 51 -29.48 -53.85 32.98
CA GLN A 51 -28.32 -53.96 33.85
C GLN A 51 -27.48 -55.18 33.42
N MET A 52 -26.18 -55.00 33.19
CA MET A 52 -25.18 -56.03 33.47
C MET A 52 -23.89 -55.40 34.02
N PRO A 53 -23.26 -56.00 35.06
CA PRO A 53 -22.20 -55.38 35.83
C PRO A 53 -20.79 -55.85 35.43
N GLY A 54 -19.81 -54.95 35.55
CA GLY A 54 -18.44 -55.32 35.93
C GLY A 54 -17.33 -55.02 34.92
N GLN A 55 -16.21 -54.56 35.50
CA GLN A 55 -14.82 -54.63 35.02
C GLN A 55 -14.25 -53.39 34.29
N MET A 56 -13.77 -52.41 35.08
CA MET A 56 -12.45 -51.80 34.81
C MET A 56 -11.39 -52.78 35.33
N PRO A 57 -10.30 -53.06 34.59
CA PRO A 57 -9.14 -52.16 34.62
C PRO A 57 -8.31 -52.11 33.33
N GLY A 58 -7.70 -50.96 33.04
CA GLY A 58 -6.69 -50.87 31.97
C GLY A 58 -6.38 -49.44 31.55
N GLN A 59 -5.75 -48.66 32.43
CA GLN A 59 -5.11 -47.40 32.03
C GLN A 59 -3.85 -47.76 31.21
N MET A 60 -3.90 -47.58 29.89
CA MET A 60 -2.70 -47.52 29.05
C MET A 60 -2.38 -46.04 28.80
N PRO A 61 -1.25 -45.53 29.30
CA PRO A 61 -0.86 -44.15 29.08
C PRO A 61 -0.16 -44.00 27.72
N GLY A 62 -0.65 -43.04 26.92
CA GLY A 62 0.18 -42.32 25.95
C GLY A 62 0.36 -42.96 24.58
N GLN A 63 -0.61 -42.79 23.69
CA GLN A 63 -0.34 -42.62 22.27
C GLN A 63 -1.09 -41.38 21.79
N VAL A 64 -0.37 -40.26 21.74
CA VAL A 64 -0.78 -39.06 21.01
C VAL A 64 -0.79 -39.41 19.52
N PRO A 65 -1.94 -39.37 18.81
CA PRO A 65 -1.93 -39.52 17.37
C PRO A 65 -1.13 -38.36 16.76
N ALA A 66 -0.16 -38.68 15.91
CA ALA A 66 0.58 -37.67 15.17
C ALA A 66 -0.39 -36.76 14.38
N PRO A 67 -0.17 -35.44 14.33
CA PRO A 67 -1.01 -34.55 13.53
C PRO A 67 -0.83 -34.89 12.05
N MET A 68 -1.89 -35.42 11.41
CA MET A 68 -1.91 -35.65 9.97
C MET A 68 -1.75 -34.32 9.22
N PRO A 69 -0.74 -34.17 8.35
CA PRO A 69 -0.66 -33.03 7.45
C PRO A 69 -1.65 -33.22 6.30
N GLY A 70 -2.64 -32.32 6.16
CA GLY A 70 -3.25 -32.06 4.85
C GLY A 70 -4.77 -32.19 4.67
N TYR A 71 -5.58 -32.43 5.71
CA TYR A 71 -7.04 -32.41 5.54
C TYR A 71 -7.64 -31.02 5.82
N ALA A 72 -7.38 -30.09 4.90
CA ALA A 72 -8.21 -28.89 4.71
C ALA A 72 -9.12 -29.09 3.49
N GLY A 73 -9.79 -30.24 3.41
CA GLY A 73 -10.87 -30.50 2.47
C GLY A 73 -12.17 -30.48 3.24
N GLY A 74 -12.99 -29.44 3.03
CA GLY A 74 -14.34 -29.40 3.59
C GLY A 74 -15.11 -30.67 3.25
N MET A 75 -15.89 -31.18 4.19
CA MET A 75 -16.77 -32.33 3.95
C MET A 75 -17.65 -32.05 2.72
N PRO A 76 -17.68 -32.97 1.72
CA PRO A 76 -18.54 -32.81 0.55
C PRO A 76 -20.00 -32.72 1.01
N GLY A 77 -20.65 -31.59 0.72
CA GLY A 77 -22.10 -31.41 0.93
C GLY A 77 -22.51 -30.45 2.05
N MET A 78 -21.58 -29.88 2.83
CA MET A 78 -21.94 -28.82 3.76
C MET A 78 -21.86 -27.45 3.07
N PRO A 79 -22.97 -26.69 2.95
CA PRO A 79 -22.91 -25.33 2.44
C PRO A 79 -21.93 -24.52 3.32
N PRO A 80 -21.07 -23.67 2.73
CA PRO A 80 -20.16 -22.84 3.50
C PRO A 80 -20.95 -22.13 4.59
N ALA A 81 -20.52 -22.25 5.85
CA ALA A 81 -21.12 -21.49 6.94
C ALA A 81 -21.10 -20.01 6.53
N ALA A 82 -22.28 -19.41 6.39
CA ALA A 82 -22.41 -18.01 6.00
C ALA A 82 -21.63 -17.15 7.01
N GLY A 83 -20.49 -16.60 6.60
CA GLY A 83 -19.62 -15.79 7.45
C GLY A 83 -18.28 -16.41 7.85
N ALA A 84 -17.97 -17.66 7.49
CA ALA A 84 -16.63 -18.20 7.71
C ALA A 84 -15.61 -17.53 6.75
N PRO A 85 -14.47 -16.98 7.22
CA PRO A 85 -13.44 -16.42 6.36
C PRO A 85 -12.96 -17.48 5.38
N GLN A 86 -13.27 -17.29 4.10
CA GLN A 86 -12.87 -18.23 3.07
C GLN A 86 -11.33 -18.19 2.98
N PRO A 87 -10.62 -19.33 3.13
CA PRO A 87 -9.18 -19.35 3.04
C PRO A 87 -8.75 -18.66 1.74
N ALA A 88 -7.87 -17.66 1.84
CA ALA A 88 -7.36 -16.97 0.66
C ALA A 88 -6.74 -18.02 -0.26
N GLY A 89 -7.40 -18.26 -1.40
CA GLY A 89 -6.94 -19.21 -2.39
C GLY A 89 -5.57 -18.81 -2.96
N PRO A 90 -4.99 -19.65 -3.84
CA PRO A 90 -3.75 -19.29 -4.51
C PRO A 90 -3.91 -17.95 -5.22
N ARG A 91 -2.81 -17.20 -5.27
CA ARG A 91 -2.79 -15.87 -5.89
C ARG A 91 -3.29 -15.95 -7.35
N PRO A 92 -4.27 -15.12 -7.75
CA PRO A 92 -4.80 -15.12 -9.10
C PRO A 92 -3.74 -14.80 -10.16
N ALA A 93 -3.94 -15.34 -11.37
CA ALA A 93 -3.08 -15.05 -12.52
C ALA A 93 -3.04 -13.54 -12.85
N SER A 94 -4.17 -12.84 -12.71
CA SER A 94 -4.26 -11.39 -12.90
C SER A 94 -3.30 -10.62 -11.98
N VAL A 95 -3.29 -10.93 -10.69
CA VAL A 95 -2.37 -10.30 -9.72
C VAL A 95 -0.93 -10.67 -10.06
N THR A 96 -0.67 -11.93 -10.45
CA THR A 96 0.67 -12.39 -10.86
C THR A 96 1.19 -11.60 -12.06
N THR A 97 0.36 -11.41 -13.09
CA THR A 97 0.67 -10.58 -14.26
C THR A 97 0.93 -9.14 -13.86
N ALA A 98 0.10 -8.54 -13.00
CA ALA A 98 0.30 -7.17 -12.53
C ALA A 98 1.66 -6.97 -11.86
N VAL A 99 2.11 -7.92 -11.03
CA VAL A 99 3.43 -7.81 -10.39
C VAL A 99 4.57 -8.03 -11.37
N ARG A 100 4.43 -8.92 -12.36
CA ARG A 100 5.43 -9.05 -13.43
C ARG A 100 5.56 -7.73 -14.20
N LEU A 101 4.44 -7.07 -14.50
CA LEU A 101 4.45 -5.73 -15.10
C LEU A 101 5.13 -4.70 -14.17
N MET A 102 4.96 -4.82 -12.85
CA MET A 102 5.67 -3.95 -11.92
C MET A 102 7.19 -4.17 -11.93
N TRP A 103 7.66 -5.41 -12.10
CA TRP A 103 9.09 -5.68 -12.33
C TRP A 103 9.59 -5.07 -13.64
N VAL A 104 8.78 -5.13 -14.71
CA VAL A 104 9.09 -4.48 -15.99
C VAL A 104 9.16 -2.96 -15.83
N GLY A 105 8.21 -2.36 -15.10
CA GLY A 105 8.23 -0.94 -14.75
C GLY A 105 9.49 -0.54 -14.00
N ALA A 106 9.89 -1.32 -12.99
CA ALA A 106 11.15 -1.10 -12.27
C ALA A 106 12.37 -1.15 -13.21
N ALA A 107 12.44 -2.14 -14.11
CA ALA A 107 13.52 -2.26 -15.07
C ALA A 107 13.57 -1.07 -16.03
N LEU A 108 12.41 -0.61 -16.52
CA LEU A 108 12.31 0.58 -17.38
C LEU A 108 12.79 1.85 -16.66
N SER A 109 12.39 2.06 -15.40
CA SER A 109 12.86 3.19 -14.59
C SER A 109 14.37 3.13 -14.38
N LEU A 110 14.95 1.96 -14.12
CA LEU A 110 16.40 1.80 -13.99
C LEU A 110 17.16 2.09 -15.28
N VAL A 111 16.67 1.59 -16.43
CA VAL A 111 17.25 1.89 -17.73
C VAL A 111 17.19 3.40 -18.02
N SER A 112 16.05 4.03 -17.71
CA SER A 112 15.87 5.47 -17.90
C SER A 112 16.82 6.28 -17.02
N ALA A 113 16.97 5.90 -15.75
CA ALA A 113 17.92 6.50 -14.82
C ALA A 113 19.37 6.34 -15.31
N LEU A 114 19.73 5.17 -15.84
CA LEU A 114 21.08 4.90 -16.36
C LEU A 114 21.40 5.72 -17.62
N LEU A 115 20.41 5.97 -18.47
CA LEU A 115 20.57 6.78 -19.68
C LEU A 115 20.55 8.29 -19.40
N THR A 116 20.00 8.73 -18.27
CA THR A 116 19.85 10.15 -17.95
C THR A 116 21.17 10.95 -18.00
N PRO A 117 22.30 10.49 -17.43
CA PRO A 117 23.56 11.23 -17.47
C PRO A 117 24.11 11.45 -18.88
N THR A 118 23.80 10.58 -19.84
CA THR A 118 24.29 10.72 -21.23
C THR A 118 23.62 11.86 -21.98
N MET A 119 22.60 12.51 -21.39
CA MET A 119 21.83 13.58 -22.00
C MET A 119 22.36 14.98 -21.68
N GLY A 120 23.45 15.11 -20.93
CA GLY A 120 23.95 16.41 -20.47
C GLY A 120 24.27 17.39 -21.59
N ASP A 121 24.86 16.93 -22.69
CA ASP A 121 25.22 17.82 -23.80
C ASP A 121 23.98 18.31 -24.55
N ALA A 122 23.01 17.42 -24.79
CA ALA A 122 21.73 17.79 -25.39
C ALA A 122 20.97 18.80 -24.51
N MET A 123 20.96 18.59 -23.19
CA MET A 123 20.31 19.48 -22.21
C MET A 123 21.00 20.85 -22.17
N ARG A 124 22.33 20.91 -22.17
CA ARG A 124 23.09 22.17 -22.23
C ARG A 124 22.74 22.97 -23.48
N THR A 125 22.73 22.31 -24.65
CA THR A 125 22.37 22.96 -25.92
C THR A 125 20.95 23.52 -25.85
N GLN A 126 19.99 22.72 -25.40
CA GLN A 126 18.59 23.15 -25.27
C GLN A 126 18.43 24.37 -24.36
N ILE A 127 19.09 24.37 -23.19
CA ILE A 127 19.01 25.49 -22.24
C ILE A 127 19.69 26.74 -22.83
N ARG A 128 20.83 26.61 -23.52
CA ARG A 128 21.48 27.73 -24.21
C ARG A 128 20.58 28.33 -25.28
N ASP A 129 19.95 27.50 -26.09
CA ASP A 129 19.04 27.96 -27.15
C ASP A 129 17.83 28.69 -26.57
N ALA A 130 17.26 28.18 -25.47
CA ALA A 130 16.17 28.83 -24.76
C ALA A 130 16.58 30.20 -24.17
N ILE A 131 17.77 30.28 -23.56
CA ILE A 131 18.32 31.51 -22.99
C ILE A 131 18.59 32.55 -24.09
N ALA A 132 19.18 32.14 -25.20
CA ALA A 132 19.45 33.00 -26.35
C ALA A 132 18.15 33.55 -26.95
N THR A 133 17.14 32.70 -27.10
CA THR A 133 15.80 33.11 -27.55
C THR A 133 15.15 34.13 -26.61
N SER A 134 15.46 34.04 -25.31
CA SER A 134 14.94 34.93 -24.27
C SER A 134 15.73 36.26 -24.16
N GLY A 135 16.77 36.46 -24.98
CA GLY A 135 17.66 37.63 -24.89
C GLY A 135 18.47 37.70 -23.59
N SER A 136 18.55 36.60 -22.84
CA SER A 136 19.30 36.49 -21.59
C SER A 136 20.68 35.88 -21.85
N SER A 137 21.59 35.97 -20.87
CA SER A 137 22.86 35.25 -20.91
C SER A 137 23.11 34.56 -19.57
N MET A 138 23.77 33.41 -19.62
CA MET A 138 24.16 32.64 -18.44
C MET A 138 25.63 32.25 -18.59
N ASP A 139 26.39 32.40 -17.51
CA ASP A 139 27.77 31.97 -17.44
C ASP A 139 27.90 30.44 -17.69
N PRO A 140 28.86 29.97 -18.51
CA PRO A 140 29.01 28.56 -18.81
C PRO A 140 29.21 27.65 -17.59
N GLY A 141 29.96 28.10 -16.58
CA GLY A 141 30.19 27.33 -15.35
C GLY A 141 28.90 27.17 -14.53
N THR A 142 28.07 28.22 -14.49
CA THR A 142 26.75 28.17 -13.86
C THR A 142 25.81 27.20 -14.57
N LEU A 143 25.79 27.24 -15.90
CA LEU A 143 24.99 26.30 -16.71
C LEU A 143 25.43 24.84 -16.49
N ASP A 144 26.74 24.58 -16.48
CA ASP A 144 27.28 23.24 -16.27
C ASP A 144 26.93 22.68 -14.89
N GLY A 145 27.05 23.51 -13.85
CA GLY A 145 26.62 23.16 -12.50
C GLY A 145 25.12 22.87 -12.43
N PHE A 146 24.30 23.72 -13.03
CA PHE A 146 22.84 23.56 -13.08
C PHE A 146 22.42 22.26 -13.75
N VAL A 147 22.94 21.98 -14.95
CA VAL A 147 22.65 20.73 -15.69
C VAL A 147 23.10 19.51 -14.89
N THR A 148 24.28 19.56 -14.28
CA THR A 148 24.80 18.46 -13.46
C THR A 148 23.86 18.16 -12.29
N VAL A 149 23.41 19.19 -11.56
CA VAL A 149 22.48 19.03 -10.44
C VAL A 149 21.13 18.47 -10.91
N ILE A 150 20.56 18.98 -11.99
CA ILE A 150 19.27 18.49 -12.51
C ILE A 150 19.37 17.02 -12.92
N LEU A 151 20.43 16.64 -13.64
CA LEU A 151 20.61 15.25 -14.04
C LEU A 151 20.81 14.33 -12.83
N ALA A 152 21.59 14.76 -11.83
CA ALA A 152 21.76 14.00 -10.59
C ALA A 152 20.42 13.80 -9.86
N VAL A 153 19.61 14.85 -9.74
CA VAL A 153 18.27 14.78 -9.16
C VAL A 153 17.36 13.83 -9.97
N ALA A 154 17.39 13.92 -11.30
CA ALA A 154 16.61 13.05 -12.18
C ALA A 154 17.00 11.57 -12.04
N VAL A 155 18.30 11.26 -11.89
CA VAL A 155 18.78 9.90 -11.60
C VAL A 155 18.24 9.40 -10.27
N VAL A 156 18.35 10.20 -9.20
CA VAL A 156 17.80 9.83 -7.87
C VAL A 156 16.30 9.58 -7.97
N PHE A 157 15.57 10.43 -8.69
CA PHE A 157 14.14 10.26 -8.88
C PHE A 157 13.79 8.95 -9.61
N GLY A 158 14.50 8.62 -10.69
CA GLY A 158 14.31 7.35 -11.40
C GLY A 158 14.63 6.11 -10.54
N LEU A 159 15.62 6.21 -9.65
CA LEU A 159 15.92 5.15 -8.68
C LEU A 159 14.82 5.00 -7.62
N VAL A 160 14.28 6.12 -7.12
CA VAL A 160 13.14 6.12 -6.19
C VAL A 160 11.91 5.52 -6.84
N GLU A 161 11.63 5.89 -8.10
CA GLU A 161 10.52 5.34 -8.88
C GLU A 161 10.69 3.81 -9.05
N ALA A 162 11.88 3.34 -9.42
CA ALA A 162 12.17 1.90 -9.49
C ALA A 162 11.93 1.21 -8.14
N GLY A 163 12.38 1.83 -7.03
CA GLY A 163 12.10 1.33 -5.68
C GLY A 163 10.61 1.25 -5.35
N LEU A 164 9.82 2.25 -5.76
CA LEU A 164 8.36 2.25 -5.60
C LEU A 164 7.71 1.13 -6.42
N TRP A 165 8.14 0.89 -7.66
CA TRP A 165 7.69 -0.23 -8.47
C TRP A 165 7.93 -1.56 -7.76
N LEU A 166 9.13 -1.78 -7.24
CA LEU A 166 9.49 -3.00 -6.50
C LEU A 166 8.72 -3.14 -5.19
N LEU A 167 8.53 -2.04 -4.46
CA LEU A 167 7.71 -2.03 -3.26
C LEU A 167 6.26 -2.41 -3.59
N MET A 168 5.68 -1.81 -4.63
CA MET A 168 4.32 -2.14 -5.06
C MET A 168 4.23 -3.58 -5.57
N ALA A 169 5.24 -4.08 -6.29
CA ALA A 169 5.33 -5.48 -6.72
C ALA A 169 5.25 -6.43 -5.53
N TRP A 170 6.03 -6.15 -4.48
CA TRP A 170 6.04 -6.94 -3.26
C TRP A 170 4.72 -6.86 -2.50
N GLN A 171 4.18 -5.65 -2.27
CA GLN A 171 2.97 -5.46 -1.47
C GLN A 171 1.71 -5.97 -2.14
N ASN A 172 1.54 -5.74 -3.43
CA ASN A 172 0.43 -6.29 -4.19
C ASN A 172 0.55 -7.81 -4.30
N GLY A 173 1.77 -8.34 -4.43
CA GLY A 173 2.01 -9.78 -4.42
C GLY A 173 1.63 -10.48 -3.12
N ARG A 174 1.61 -9.76 -1.99
CA ARG A 174 1.17 -10.24 -0.68
C ARG A 174 -0.33 -10.06 -0.42
N GLY A 175 -1.09 -9.50 -1.36
CA GLY A 175 -2.53 -9.31 -1.20
C GLY A 175 -2.90 -8.22 -0.20
N ARG A 176 -2.03 -7.22 0.00
CA ARG A 176 -2.36 -6.06 0.83
C ARG A 176 -3.32 -5.13 0.08
N THR A 177 -4.55 -5.01 0.55
CA THR A 177 -5.63 -4.24 -0.12
C THR A 177 -5.32 -2.75 -0.28
N TRP A 178 -4.53 -2.16 0.63
CA TRP A 178 -4.08 -0.76 0.50
C TRP A 178 -3.07 -0.57 -0.65
N ALA A 179 -2.32 -1.61 -1.01
CA ALA A 179 -1.24 -1.52 -2.00
C ALA A 179 -1.77 -1.24 -3.40
N ARG A 180 -2.93 -1.81 -3.77
CA ARG A 180 -3.58 -1.52 -5.06
C ARG A 180 -4.09 -0.09 -5.16
N ILE A 181 -4.55 0.48 -4.04
CA ILE A 181 -5.03 1.87 -3.98
C ILE A 181 -3.85 2.81 -4.16
N VAL A 182 -2.77 2.62 -3.38
CA VAL A 182 -1.55 3.41 -3.49
C VAL A 182 -0.94 3.30 -4.88
N ALA A 183 -0.85 2.10 -5.45
CA ALA A 183 -0.35 1.91 -6.82
C ALA A 183 -1.19 2.66 -7.86
N THR A 184 -2.52 2.72 -7.69
CA THR A 184 -3.42 3.47 -8.58
C THR A 184 -3.20 4.98 -8.46
N ILE A 185 -3.04 5.49 -7.23
CA ILE A 185 -2.75 6.91 -6.99
C ILE A 185 -1.39 7.30 -7.59
N LEU A 186 -0.34 6.51 -7.32
CA LEU A 186 0.99 6.73 -7.89
C LEU A 186 0.94 6.70 -9.42
N PHE A 187 0.22 5.75 -10.01
CA PHE A 187 0.03 5.70 -11.46
C PHE A 187 -0.68 6.94 -11.99
N ALA A 188 -1.75 7.41 -11.33
CA ALA A 188 -2.47 8.60 -11.77
C ALA A 188 -1.58 9.87 -11.74
N LEU A 189 -0.78 10.04 -10.68
CA LEU A 189 0.19 11.12 -10.56
C LEU A 189 1.29 11.02 -11.62
N GLY A 190 1.81 9.81 -11.85
CA GLY A 190 2.81 9.54 -12.89
C GLY A 190 2.27 9.82 -14.29
N LEU A 191 1.04 9.38 -14.58
CA LEU A 191 0.36 9.62 -15.84
C LEU A 191 0.18 11.13 -16.10
N LEU A 192 -0.28 11.89 -15.10
CA LEU A 192 -0.41 13.33 -15.23
C LEU A 192 0.95 13.99 -15.53
N SER A 193 1.99 13.59 -14.80
CA SER A 193 3.35 14.10 -15.00
C SER A 193 3.89 13.76 -16.40
N ALA A 194 3.62 12.55 -16.90
CA ALA A 194 4.00 12.11 -18.24
C ALA A 194 3.28 12.93 -19.32
N LEU A 195 1.98 13.19 -19.16
CA LEU A 195 1.20 14.03 -20.08
C LEU A 195 1.71 15.48 -20.10
N SER A 196 2.00 16.06 -18.93
CA SER A 196 2.60 17.40 -18.83
C SER A 196 3.98 17.46 -19.48
N SER A 197 4.77 16.40 -19.38
CA SER A 197 6.09 16.32 -20.02
C SER A 197 5.98 16.23 -21.54
N LEU A 198 5.00 15.47 -22.05
CA LEU A 198 4.76 15.31 -23.48
C LEU A 198 4.34 16.63 -24.15
N ALA A 199 3.61 17.48 -23.43
CA ALA A 199 3.18 18.80 -23.89
C ALA A 199 4.34 19.80 -24.05
N GLN A 200 5.48 19.59 -23.37
CA GLN A 200 6.60 20.53 -23.33
C GLN A 200 7.66 20.31 -24.43
N ALA A 201 7.36 19.50 -25.45
CA ALA A 201 8.28 19.15 -26.55
C ALA A 201 9.67 18.69 -26.04
N SER A 202 9.74 17.45 -25.57
CA SER A 202 10.98 16.85 -25.06
C SER A 202 12.02 16.59 -26.17
N VAL A 203 13.29 16.93 -25.92
CA VAL A 203 14.42 16.80 -26.86
C VAL A 203 14.98 15.38 -27.04
N THR A 204 14.42 14.35 -26.38
CA THR A 204 15.00 13.00 -26.39
C THR A 204 13.96 11.93 -26.75
N PRO A 205 13.79 11.61 -28.04
CA PRO A 205 12.77 10.65 -28.49
C PRO A 205 12.82 9.29 -27.77
N LEU A 206 14.02 8.81 -27.45
CA LEU A 206 14.20 7.53 -26.75
C LEU A 206 13.60 7.54 -25.33
N LEU A 207 13.89 8.56 -24.52
CA LEU A 207 13.34 8.66 -23.15
C LEU A 207 11.84 8.89 -23.18
N THR A 208 11.33 9.62 -24.17
CA THR A 208 9.89 9.76 -24.40
C THR A 208 9.23 8.40 -24.67
N ILE A 209 9.83 7.57 -25.53
CA ILE A 209 9.33 6.22 -25.81
C ILE A 209 9.33 5.35 -24.54
N LEU A 210 10.43 5.39 -23.76
CA LEU A 210 10.52 4.65 -22.50
C LEU A 210 9.47 5.11 -21.48
N SER A 211 9.22 6.42 -21.39
CA SER A 211 8.19 7.01 -20.52
C SER A 211 6.77 6.59 -20.95
N VAL A 212 6.48 6.62 -22.25
CA VAL A 212 5.20 6.14 -22.80
C VAL A 212 5.03 4.63 -22.54
N ALA A 213 6.07 3.84 -22.77
CA ALA A 213 6.04 2.41 -22.47
C ALA A 213 5.80 2.14 -20.98
N GLY A 214 6.49 2.85 -20.08
CA GLY A 214 6.30 2.76 -18.63
C GLY A 214 4.87 3.13 -18.21
N THR A 215 4.30 4.16 -18.82
CA THR A 215 2.90 4.58 -18.60
C THR A 215 1.91 3.50 -19.03
N ILE A 216 2.11 2.89 -20.19
CA ILE A 216 1.28 1.77 -20.65
C ILE A 216 1.40 0.58 -19.69
N VAL A 217 2.62 0.23 -19.29
CA VAL A 217 2.88 -0.84 -18.30
C VAL A 217 2.14 -0.58 -16.98
N GLY A 218 2.19 0.66 -16.48
CA GLY A 218 1.46 1.08 -15.29
C GLY A 218 -0.06 0.95 -15.43
N GLY A 219 -0.62 1.44 -16.54
CA GLY A 219 -2.05 1.35 -16.80
C GLY A 219 -2.54 -0.10 -16.87
N VAL A 220 -1.80 -0.96 -17.57
CA VAL A 220 -2.11 -2.38 -17.69
C VAL A 220 -1.97 -3.09 -16.32
N ALA A 221 -0.94 -2.77 -15.54
CA ALA A 221 -0.77 -3.33 -14.20
C ALA A 221 -1.93 -2.96 -13.28
N VAL A 222 -2.33 -1.68 -13.24
CA VAL A 222 -3.49 -1.20 -12.48
C VAL A 222 -4.76 -1.91 -12.93
N PHE A 223 -5.00 -2.01 -14.24
CA PHE A 223 -6.16 -2.76 -14.77
C PHE A 223 -6.21 -4.20 -14.23
N PHE A 224 -5.10 -4.92 -14.23
CA PHE A 224 -5.04 -6.29 -13.70
C PHE A 224 -5.26 -6.36 -12.17
N LEU A 225 -4.83 -5.35 -11.40
CA LEU A 225 -5.08 -5.30 -9.95
C LEU A 225 -6.56 -5.17 -9.60
N TRP A 226 -7.37 -4.58 -10.49
CA TRP A 226 -8.80 -4.32 -10.27
C TRP A 226 -9.74 -5.31 -10.97
N ARG A 227 -9.21 -6.35 -11.63
CA ARG A 227 -10.05 -7.45 -12.14
C ARG A 227 -10.86 -8.09 -11.01
N LYS A 228 -12.07 -8.58 -11.34
CA LYS A 228 -12.98 -9.26 -10.39
C LYS A 228 -12.28 -10.33 -9.55
N GLU A 229 -11.48 -11.20 -10.19
CA GLU A 229 -10.67 -12.23 -9.52
C GLU A 229 -9.65 -11.65 -8.53
N SER A 230 -8.97 -10.56 -8.92
CA SER A 230 -8.02 -9.86 -8.04
C SER A 230 -8.72 -9.29 -6.82
N SER A 231 -9.86 -8.62 -7.02
CA SER A 231 -10.63 -8.01 -5.92
C SER A 231 -11.11 -9.03 -4.92
N ALA A 232 -11.71 -10.13 -5.38
CA ALA A 232 -12.14 -11.22 -4.49
C ALA A 232 -10.97 -11.80 -3.67
N TRP A 233 -9.79 -11.94 -4.30
CA TRP A 233 -8.60 -12.43 -3.60
C TRP A 233 -8.05 -11.44 -2.58
N PHE A 234 -7.96 -10.14 -2.91
CA PHE A 234 -7.54 -9.11 -1.95
C PHE A 234 -8.50 -9.04 -0.75
N GLU A 235 -9.80 -9.13 -0.98
CA GLU A 235 -10.83 -9.15 0.07
C GLU A 235 -10.66 -10.36 0.99
N ALA A 236 -10.55 -11.57 0.42
CA ALA A 236 -10.28 -12.79 1.18
C ALA A 236 -8.98 -12.72 1.98
N GLN A 237 -7.95 -12.04 1.46
CA GLN A 237 -6.67 -11.87 2.14
C GLN A 237 -6.73 -10.86 3.30
N SER A 238 -7.66 -9.90 3.25
CA SER A 238 -7.90 -8.88 4.28
C SER A 238 -9.00 -9.25 5.28
N ALA A 239 -9.72 -10.34 5.07
CA ALA A 239 -10.76 -10.80 5.98
C ALA A 239 -10.17 -11.07 7.38
N PRO A 240 -10.74 -10.50 8.45
CA PRO A 240 -10.27 -10.77 9.79
C PRO A 240 -10.39 -12.27 10.13
N ARG A 241 -9.36 -12.81 10.76
CA ARG A 241 -9.38 -14.16 11.34
C ARG A 241 -9.67 -13.99 12.83
N TYR A 242 -10.93 -14.16 13.21
CA TYR A 242 -11.38 -14.19 14.60
C TYR A 242 -11.70 -15.62 14.99
#